data_AF-A0A966CXD6-F1
#
_entry.id   AF-A0A966CXD6-F1
#
_cell.length_a   1.000
_cell.length_b   1.000
_cell.length_c   1.000
_cell.angle_alpha   90.00
_cell.angle_beta   90.00
_cell.angle_gamma   90.00
#
_symmetry.space_group_name_H-M   'P 1'
#
loop_
_entity.id
_entity.type
_entity.pdbx_description
1 polymer ?
#
loop_
_entity_poly.entity_id
_entity_poly.type
_entity_poly.pdbx_seq_one_letter_code
_entity_poly.pdbx_strand_id
1 'polypeptide(L)'
;MKTLWLAVCCAVLFAWAAPRLEAQPVRPGQELVKPDLPRPSLPKPGDEIPDWQAWLELARLQSYVGQYDDSLASYAMVIREKPDFILARLERAKVMTWAGRQDEAWAELAAIPDENLDPEARIIMADILAARQDYAQAANIYTRQLQARPDDHALRLKLAEVLSWDGRYQESLDEYEVLLREFPDDVQLRRKYAFVLSWAGRQEDAIRELRETLPR
;
A
#
# COMPACT_ATOMS: atom_id res chain seq x y z
N MET A 1 72.25 12.64 -41.11
CA MET A 1 71.98 11.22 -40.83
C MET A 1 71.15 11.12 -39.55
N LYS A 2 69.96 10.48 -39.65
CA LYS A 2 69.11 9.89 -38.57
C LYS A 2 68.38 10.88 -37.62
N THR A 3 67.10 11.23 -37.85
CA THR A 3 65.80 10.52 -37.59
C THR A 3 65.25 10.68 -36.16
N LEU A 4 64.03 11.25 -36.08
CA LEU A 4 62.85 11.07 -35.19
C LEU A 4 63.06 10.37 -33.82
N TRP A 5 62.36 10.73 -32.74
CA TRP A 5 60.97 10.34 -32.48
C TRP A 5 60.26 11.30 -31.50
N LEU A 6 59.04 11.70 -31.85
CA LEU A 6 58.05 12.26 -30.95
C LEU A 6 57.57 11.17 -29.98
N ALA A 7 57.56 11.46 -28.68
CA ALA A 7 56.83 10.67 -27.69
C ALA A 7 55.48 11.35 -27.41
N VAL A 8 54.44 10.85 -28.09
CA VAL A 8 53.03 11.09 -27.76
C VAL A 8 52.72 10.25 -26.51
N CYS A 9 52.49 10.90 -25.37
CA CYS A 9 51.88 10.25 -24.21
C CYS A 9 50.35 10.36 -24.34
N CYS A 10 49.73 9.26 -24.76
CA CYS A 10 48.28 9.06 -24.72
C CYS A 10 47.77 9.17 -23.27
N ALA A 11 47.05 10.24 -22.96
CA ALA A 11 46.19 10.29 -21.78
C ALA A 11 44.96 9.41 -22.06
N VAL A 12 44.94 8.21 -21.47
CA VAL A 12 43.76 7.34 -21.44
C VAL A 12 42.73 8.03 -20.55
N LEU A 13 41.71 8.65 -21.17
CA LEU A 13 40.51 9.10 -20.48
C LEU A 13 39.72 7.87 -20.05
N PHE A 14 39.95 7.40 -18.82
CA PHE A 14 38.99 6.54 -18.14
C PHE A 14 37.76 7.39 -17.83
N ALA A 15 36.76 7.32 -18.71
CA ALA A 15 35.42 7.77 -18.41
C ALA A 15 34.88 6.90 -17.28
N TRP A 16 34.93 7.42 -16.05
CA TRP A 16 34.22 6.86 -14.91
C TRP A 16 32.73 7.09 -15.17
N ALA A 17 32.09 6.13 -15.84
CA ALA A 17 30.63 6.10 -15.91
C ALA A 17 30.13 5.82 -14.49
N ALA A 18 29.73 6.89 -13.78
CA ALA A 18 28.98 6.72 -12.54
C ALA A 18 27.79 5.80 -12.83
N PRO A 19 27.53 4.75 -12.02
CA PRO A 19 26.34 3.94 -12.19
C PRO A 19 25.14 4.89 -12.17
N ARG A 20 24.25 4.80 -13.17
CA ARG A 20 22.95 5.42 -13.09
C ARG A 20 22.32 4.90 -11.80
N LEU A 21 22.15 5.78 -10.82
CA LEU A 21 21.29 5.52 -9.68
C LEU A 21 19.90 5.32 -10.28
N GLU A 22 19.52 4.06 -10.52
CA GLU A 22 18.13 3.72 -10.76
C GLU A 22 17.38 4.17 -9.51
N ALA A 23 16.63 5.27 -9.65
CA ALA A 23 15.79 5.77 -8.59
C ALA A 23 14.74 4.70 -8.31
N GLN A 24 14.97 3.92 -7.26
CA GLN A 24 13.97 2.96 -6.79
C GLN A 24 12.70 3.72 -6.40
N PRO A 25 11.52 3.13 -6.59
CA PRO A 25 10.30 3.77 -6.17
C PRO A 25 10.36 4.16 -4.70
N VAL A 26 10.18 5.45 -4.43
CA VAL A 26 9.98 5.95 -3.07
C VAL A 26 8.69 5.32 -2.59
N ARG A 27 8.80 4.27 -1.79
CA ARG A 27 7.67 3.59 -1.16
C ARG A 27 7.14 4.56 -0.10
N PRO A 28 5.97 5.20 -0.28
CA PRO A 28 5.39 5.99 0.80
C PRO A 28 5.21 5.06 2.01
N GLY A 29 5.39 5.61 3.21
CA GLY A 29 5.38 4.87 4.47
C GLY A 29 4.30 3.80 4.47
N GLN A 30 4.75 2.54 4.52
CA GLN A 30 3.91 1.33 4.52
C GLN A 30 3.12 1.14 5.82
N GLU A 31 2.78 2.25 6.47
CA GLU A 31 1.88 2.26 7.59
C GLU A 31 0.49 2.33 6.99
N LEU A 32 -0.23 1.20 7.00
CA LEU A 32 -1.69 1.24 6.92
C LEU A 32 -2.11 2.38 7.85
N VAL A 33 -2.76 3.41 7.31
CA VAL A 33 -3.16 4.57 8.12
C VAL A 33 -3.90 4.03 9.33
N LYS A 34 -3.41 4.34 10.54
CA LYS A 34 -4.06 3.90 11.77
C LYS A 34 -5.51 4.38 11.69
N PRO A 35 -6.50 3.49 11.80
CA PRO A 35 -7.89 3.87 11.64
C PRO A 35 -8.21 4.91 12.71
N ASP A 36 -9.01 5.89 12.31
CA ASP A 36 -9.71 6.72 13.27
C ASP A 36 -10.48 5.81 14.23
N LEU A 37 -10.48 6.16 15.52
CA LEU A 37 -11.29 5.44 16.49
C LEU A 37 -12.74 5.40 15.99
N PRO A 38 -13.31 4.20 15.73
CA PRO A 38 -14.72 4.13 15.38
C PRO A 38 -15.50 4.73 16.54
N ARG A 39 -16.46 5.62 16.22
CA ARG A 39 -17.35 6.16 17.26
C ARG A 39 -18.06 4.98 17.92
N PRO A 40 -17.89 4.76 19.23
CA PRO A 40 -18.57 3.66 19.89
C PRO A 40 -20.08 3.86 19.73
N SER A 41 -20.79 2.79 19.37
CA SER A 41 -22.24 2.77 19.53
C SER A 41 -22.49 2.59 21.02
N LEU A 42 -22.67 3.71 21.72
CA LEU A 42 -22.91 3.67 23.16
C LEU A 42 -24.27 3.00 23.41
N PRO A 43 -24.32 1.85 24.13
CA PRO A 43 -25.57 1.27 24.57
C PRO A 43 -26.34 2.27 25.43
N LYS A 44 -27.66 2.09 25.56
CA LYS A 44 -28.43 2.93 26.47
C LYS A 44 -27.99 2.61 27.92
N PRO A 45 -28.06 3.59 28.84
CA PRO A 45 -27.80 3.31 30.25
C PRO A 45 -28.69 2.16 30.75
N GLY A 46 -28.07 1.08 31.23
CA GLY A 46 -28.75 -0.11 31.72
C GLY A 46 -28.78 -1.30 30.75
N ASP A 47 -28.37 -1.14 29.49
CA ASP A 47 -28.17 -2.27 28.58
C ASP A 47 -26.93 -3.08 29.00
N GLU A 48 -27.03 -4.41 29.03
CA GLU A 48 -25.87 -5.28 29.21
C GLU A 48 -25.02 -5.32 27.94
N ILE A 49 -23.70 -5.15 28.09
CA ILE A 49 -22.74 -5.26 26.99
C ILE A 49 -22.21 -6.70 26.99
N PRO A 50 -22.41 -7.46 25.90
CA PRO A 50 -21.82 -8.79 25.80
C PRO A 50 -20.28 -8.77 25.90
N ASP A 51 -19.68 -9.78 26.52
CA ASP A 51 -18.23 -9.85 26.75
C ASP A 51 -17.42 -9.68 25.44
N TRP A 52 -17.75 -10.41 24.36
CA TRP A 52 -17.11 -10.25 23.05
C TRP A 52 -17.13 -8.79 22.53
N GLN A 53 -18.19 -8.03 22.83
CA GLN A 53 -18.30 -6.64 22.41
C GLN A 53 -17.39 -5.75 23.26
N ALA A 54 -17.36 -5.96 24.57
CA ALA A 54 -16.44 -5.26 25.47
C ALA A 54 -14.97 -5.53 25.09
N TRP A 55 -14.61 -6.78 24.78
CA TRP A 55 -13.28 -7.14 24.28
C TRP A 55 -12.95 -6.47 22.94
N LEU A 56 -13.92 -6.38 22.03
CA LEU A 56 -13.74 -5.72 20.73
C LEU A 56 -13.47 -4.22 20.89
N GLU A 57 -14.23 -3.55 21.74
CA GLU A 57 -14.06 -2.12 22.03
C GLU A 57 -12.69 -1.85 22.68
N LEU A 58 -12.30 -2.69 23.65
CA LEU A 58 -10.97 -2.63 24.27
C LEU A 58 -9.86 -2.85 23.24
N ALA A 59 -9.98 -3.88 22.40
CA ALA A 59 -8.98 -4.23 21.40
C ALA A 59 -8.71 -3.05 20.44
N ARG A 60 -9.76 -2.37 19.99
CA ARG A 60 -9.67 -1.20 19.11
C ARG A 60 -8.99 0.00 19.75
N LEU A 61 -9.32 0.28 21.01
CA LEU A 61 -8.66 1.36 21.76
C LEU A 61 -7.17 1.05 21.97
N GLN A 62 -6.84 -0.19 22.33
CA GLN A 62 -5.47 -0.67 22.45
C GLN A 62 -4.71 -0.54 21.12
N SER A 63 -5.34 -0.91 19.99
CA SER A 63 -4.75 -0.73 18.66
C SER A 63 -4.40 0.74 18.39
N TYR A 64 -5.32 1.65 18.71
CA TYR A 64 -5.17 3.07 18.45
C TYR A 64 -4.03 3.70 19.25
N VAL A 65 -3.91 3.35 20.54
CA VAL A 65 -2.83 3.86 21.41
C VAL A 65 -1.49 3.14 21.21
N GLY A 66 -1.43 2.16 20.28
CA GLY A 66 -0.20 1.43 19.95
C GLY A 66 0.14 0.27 20.89
N GLN A 67 -0.78 -0.14 21.76
CA GLN A 67 -0.65 -1.32 22.61
C GLN A 67 -0.97 -2.58 21.80
N TYR A 68 -0.13 -2.89 20.82
CA TYR A 68 -0.45 -3.92 19.84
C TYR A 68 -0.58 -5.33 20.44
N ASP A 69 0.33 -5.74 21.32
CA ASP A 69 0.25 -7.09 21.90
C ASP A 69 -1.01 -7.29 22.76
N ASP A 70 -1.37 -6.28 23.56
CA ASP A 70 -2.62 -6.30 24.34
C ASP A 70 -3.85 -6.31 23.42
N SER A 71 -3.82 -5.51 22.35
CA SER A 71 -4.87 -5.49 21.33
C SER A 71 -5.06 -6.87 20.69
N LEU A 72 -3.97 -7.54 20.31
CA LEU A 72 -4.02 -8.88 19.72
C LEU A 72 -4.61 -9.92 20.69
N ALA A 73 -4.27 -9.82 21.99
CA ALA A 73 -4.86 -10.66 23.03
C ALA A 73 -6.36 -10.41 23.20
N SER A 74 -6.80 -9.16 23.21
CA SER A 74 -8.22 -8.79 23.27
C SER A 74 -8.99 -9.30 22.04
N TYR A 75 -8.46 -9.15 20.82
CA TYR A 75 -9.09 -9.74 19.63
C TYR A 75 -9.16 -11.26 19.69
N ALA A 76 -8.17 -11.94 20.30
CA ALA A 76 -8.23 -13.39 20.49
C ALA A 76 -9.43 -13.80 21.37
N MET A 77 -9.78 -12.99 22.38
CA MET A 77 -10.98 -13.21 23.19
C MET A 77 -12.27 -13.05 22.37
N VAL A 78 -12.35 -12.02 21.51
CA VAL A 78 -13.49 -11.85 20.59
C VAL A 78 -13.66 -13.06 19.69
N ILE A 79 -12.58 -13.54 19.07
CA ILE A 79 -12.60 -14.68 18.14
C ILE A 79 -12.95 -15.99 18.87
N ARG A 80 -12.55 -16.14 20.15
CA ARG A 80 -12.89 -17.31 20.97
C ARG A 80 -14.39 -17.41 21.23
N GLU A 81 -15.04 -16.28 21.49
CA GLU A 81 -16.48 -16.22 21.77
C GLU A 81 -17.34 -16.15 20.50
N LYS A 82 -16.84 -15.50 19.46
CA LYS A 82 -17.48 -15.41 18.14
C LYS A 82 -16.52 -15.80 17.01
N PRO A 83 -16.32 -17.11 16.78
CA PRO A 83 -15.42 -17.60 15.74
C PRO A 83 -15.77 -17.13 14.32
N ASP A 84 -17.08 -16.94 14.07
CA ASP A 84 -17.65 -16.53 12.78
C ASP A 84 -17.66 -15.02 12.58
N PHE A 85 -17.22 -14.24 13.57
CA PHE A 85 -17.12 -12.78 13.45
C PHE A 85 -15.83 -12.41 12.70
N ILE A 86 -15.87 -12.58 11.37
CA ILE A 86 -14.73 -12.38 10.46
C ILE A 86 -14.08 -11.00 10.63
N LEU A 87 -14.87 -9.96 10.93
CA LEU A 87 -14.36 -8.61 11.17
C LEU A 87 -13.29 -8.58 12.27
N ALA A 88 -13.40 -9.38 13.34
CA ALA A 88 -12.38 -9.42 14.39
C ALA A 88 -11.05 -10.00 13.89
N ARG A 89 -11.09 -11.02 13.01
CA ARG A 89 -9.87 -11.58 12.37
C ARG A 89 -9.23 -10.56 11.43
N LEU A 90 -10.04 -9.84 10.65
CA LEU A 90 -9.58 -8.79 9.76
C LEU A 90 -8.92 -7.63 10.52
N GLU A 91 -9.56 -7.14 11.58
CA GLU A 91 -9.02 -6.06 12.41
C GLU A 91 -7.77 -6.50 13.18
N ARG A 92 -7.73 -7.75 13.69
CA ARG A 92 -6.54 -8.32 14.31
C ARG A 92 -5.37 -8.44 13.34
N ALA A 93 -5.61 -8.89 12.12
CA ALA A 93 -4.59 -8.97 11.08
C ALA A 93 -4.03 -7.58 10.72
N LYS A 94 -4.87 -6.53 10.66
CA LYS A 94 -4.39 -5.14 10.50
C LYS A 94 -3.46 -4.71 11.64
N VAL A 95 -3.81 -5.04 12.88
CA VAL A 95 -2.95 -4.76 14.05
C VAL A 95 -1.62 -5.52 13.96
N MET A 96 -1.64 -6.78 13.52
CA MET A 96 -0.41 -7.53 13.26
C MET A 96 0.46 -6.82 12.23
N THR A 97 -0.12 -6.26 11.17
CA THR A 97 0.64 -5.45 10.20
C THR A 97 1.27 -4.20 10.83
N TRP A 98 0.53 -3.44 11.67
CA TRP A 98 1.11 -2.30 12.40
C TRP A 98 2.21 -2.69 13.39
N ALA A 99 2.13 -3.88 13.95
CA ALA A 99 3.16 -4.45 14.80
C ALA A 99 4.36 -5.00 14.01
N GLY A 100 4.36 -4.92 12.68
CA GLY A 100 5.40 -5.50 11.82
C GLY A 100 5.33 -7.02 11.65
N ARG A 101 4.24 -7.64 12.11
CA ARG A 101 4.00 -9.10 12.09
C ARG A 101 3.22 -9.51 10.84
N GLN A 102 3.69 -9.09 9.68
CA GLN A 102 2.97 -9.25 8.39
C GLN A 102 2.77 -10.72 7.99
N ASP A 103 3.72 -11.59 8.31
CA ASP A 103 3.58 -13.03 8.04
C ASP A 103 2.44 -13.66 8.84
N GLU A 104 2.30 -13.29 10.11
CA GLU A 104 1.21 -13.76 10.97
C GLU A 104 -0.14 -13.20 10.53
N ALA A 105 -0.16 -11.92 10.13
CA ALA A 105 -1.35 -11.28 9.55
C ALA A 105 -1.85 -12.05 8.33
N TRP A 106 -0.94 -12.40 7.41
CA TRP A 106 -1.28 -13.17 6.23
C TRP A 106 -1.76 -14.58 6.56
N ALA A 107 -1.07 -15.29 7.46
CA ALA A 107 -1.45 -16.64 7.86
C ALA A 107 -2.88 -16.69 8.44
N GLU A 108 -3.26 -15.66 9.22
CA GLU A 108 -4.61 -15.54 9.77
C GLU A 108 -5.67 -15.33 8.69
N LEU A 109 -5.41 -14.45 7.72
CA LEU A 109 -6.36 -14.16 6.64
C LEU A 109 -6.46 -15.29 5.62
N ALA A 110 -5.34 -15.92 5.27
CA ALA A 110 -5.32 -17.06 4.36
C ALA A 110 -6.04 -18.30 4.91
N ALA A 111 -6.27 -18.35 6.23
CA ALA A 111 -7.05 -19.41 6.88
C ALA A 111 -8.58 -19.16 6.85
N ILE A 112 -9.03 -17.97 6.40
CA ILE A 112 -10.45 -17.66 6.28
C ILE A 112 -10.98 -18.30 4.98
N PRO A 113 -12.04 -19.13 5.03
CA PRO A 113 -12.64 -19.71 3.85
C PRO A 113 -13.13 -18.63 2.87
N ASP A 114 -12.95 -18.86 1.58
CA ASP A 114 -13.25 -17.89 0.53
C ASP A 114 -14.74 -17.45 0.54
N GLU A 115 -15.66 -18.35 0.88
CA GLU A 115 -17.09 -18.07 1.02
C GLU A 115 -17.42 -17.07 2.13
N ASN A 116 -16.52 -16.89 3.10
CA ASN A 116 -16.68 -15.98 4.23
C ASN A 116 -15.98 -14.62 4.01
N LEU A 117 -15.36 -14.42 2.84
CA LEU A 117 -14.69 -13.18 2.47
C LEU A 117 -15.56 -12.32 1.55
N ASP A 118 -16.18 -11.30 2.14
CA ASP A 118 -16.88 -10.24 1.41
C ASP A 118 -15.89 -9.32 0.64
N PRO A 119 -16.39 -8.43 -0.25
CA PRO A 119 -15.54 -7.54 -1.04
C PRO A 119 -14.59 -6.69 -0.19
N GLU A 120 -15.06 -6.14 0.92
CA GLU A 120 -14.28 -5.32 1.84
C GLU A 120 -13.16 -6.12 2.53
N ALA A 121 -13.46 -7.35 2.98
CA ALA A 121 -12.49 -8.28 3.55
C ALA A 121 -11.38 -8.61 2.55
N ARG A 122 -11.73 -8.79 1.26
CA ARG A 122 -10.76 -9.04 0.19
C ARG A 122 -9.86 -7.84 -0.05
N ILE A 123 -10.39 -6.61 0.02
CA ILE A 123 -9.54 -5.40 -0.06
C ILE A 123 -8.56 -5.37 1.11
N ILE A 124 -8.99 -5.67 2.33
CA ILE A 124 -8.10 -5.72 3.51
C ILE A 124 -7.01 -6.78 3.34
N MET A 125 -7.35 -7.93 2.78
CA MET A 125 -6.39 -8.99 2.46
C MET A 125 -5.34 -8.53 1.45
N ALA A 126 -5.75 -7.78 0.42
CA ALA A 126 -4.84 -7.18 -0.55
C ALA A 126 -3.96 -6.08 0.06
N ASP A 127 -4.50 -5.27 0.97
CA ASP A 127 -3.74 -4.26 1.74
C ASP A 127 -2.62 -4.93 2.55
N ILE A 128 -2.90 -6.06 3.20
CA ILE A 128 -1.92 -6.82 3.98
C ILE A 128 -0.87 -7.48 3.08
N LEU A 129 -1.27 -8.02 1.93
CA LEU A 129 -0.33 -8.52 0.92
C LEU A 129 0.61 -7.42 0.42
N ALA A 130 0.07 -6.22 0.15
CA ALA A 130 0.88 -5.07 -0.27
C ALA A 130 1.87 -4.65 0.83
N ALA A 131 1.46 -4.64 2.10
CA ALA A 131 2.35 -4.37 3.23
C ALA A 131 3.44 -5.43 3.39
N ARG A 132 3.12 -6.70 3.09
CA ARG A 132 4.07 -7.83 3.04
C ARG A 132 4.94 -7.83 1.77
N GLN A 133 4.72 -6.88 0.86
CA GLN A 133 5.42 -6.74 -0.42
C GLN A 133 5.10 -7.84 -1.46
N ASP A 134 4.01 -8.57 -1.25
CA ASP A 134 3.46 -9.52 -2.22
C ASP A 134 2.59 -8.78 -3.26
N TYR A 135 3.19 -7.82 -3.97
CA TYR A 135 2.48 -6.86 -4.82
C TYR A 135 1.70 -7.53 -5.96
N ALA A 136 2.25 -8.55 -6.60
CA ALA A 136 1.56 -9.29 -7.65
C ALA A 136 0.24 -9.91 -7.17
N GLN A 137 0.20 -10.47 -5.95
CA GLN A 137 -1.02 -11.03 -5.38
C GLN A 137 -2.00 -9.92 -4.97
N ALA A 138 -1.52 -8.83 -4.37
CA ALA A 138 -2.34 -7.67 -4.05
C ALA A 138 -3.01 -7.08 -5.29
N ALA A 139 -2.25 -6.88 -6.37
CA ALA A 139 -2.74 -6.38 -7.65
C ALA A 139 -3.85 -7.27 -8.22
N ASN A 140 -3.67 -8.60 -8.19
CA ASN A 140 -4.70 -9.53 -8.67
C ASN A 140 -6.02 -9.41 -7.90
N ILE A 141 -5.96 -9.22 -6.58
CA ILE A 141 -7.18 -9.03 -5.78
C ILE A 141 -7.80 -7.67 -6.10
N TYR A 142 -7.03 -6.59 -6.13
CA TYR A 142 -7.55 -5.26 -6.47
C TYR A 142 -8.18 -5.22 -7.86
N THR A 143 -7.56 -5.83 -8.88
CA THR A 143 -8.13 -5.92 -10.23
C THR A 143 -9.51 -6.59 -10.20
N ARG A 144 -9.67 -7.71 -9.50
CA ARG A 144 -10.99 -8.39 -9.38
C ARG A 144 -12.02 -7.54 -8.66
N GLN A 145 -11.61 -6.84 -7.59
CA GLN A 145 -12.50 -5.96 -6.83
C GLN A 145 -12.92 -4.74 -7.67
N LEU A 146 -12.01 -4.20 -8.49
CA LEU A 146 -12.25 -3.05 -9.35
C LEU A 146 -13.13 -3.41 -10.55
N GLN A 147 -13.04 -4.64 -11.07
CA GLN A 147 -13.97 -5.14 -12.09
C GLN A 147 -15.43 -5.12 -11.62
N ALA A 148 -15.67 -5.39 -10.34
CA ALA A 148 -17.01 -5.34 -9.75
C ALA A 148 -17.46 -3.91 -9.39
N ARG A 149 -16.50 -3.01 -9.15
CA ARG A 149 -16.74 -1.60 -8.81
C ARG A 149 -15.86 -0.67 -9.67
N PRO A 150 -16.17 -0.50 -10.96
CA PRO A 150 -15.30 0.25 -11.87
C PRO A 150 -15.10 1.72 -11.46
N ASP A 151 -16.06 2.31 -10.75
CA ASP A 151 -16.02 3.72 -10.33
C ASP A 151 -15.39 3.92 -8.95
N ASP A 152 -14.82 2.87 -8.34
CA ASP A 152 -14.10 2.99 -7.06
C ASP A 152 -12.68 3.55 -7.30
N HIS A 153 -12.58 4.88 -7.30
CA HIS A 153 -11.32 5.59 -7.51
C HIS A 153 -10.29 5.32 -6.42
N ALA A 154 -10.71 5.05 -5.18
CA ALA A 154 -9.79 4.73 -4.08
C ALA A 154 -9.15 3.36 -4.31
N LEU A 155 -9.93 2.37 -4.74
CA LEU A 155 -9.45 1.05 -5.11
C LEU A 155 -8.55 1.10 -6.36
N ARG A 156 -8.91 1.93 -7.34
CA ARG A 156 -8.08 2.17 -8.53
C ARG A 156 -6.72 2.78 -8.18
N LEU A 157 -6.68 3.73 -7.25
CA LEU A 157 -5.42 4.29 -6.75
C LEU A 157 -4.55 3.22 -6.06
N LYS A 158 -5.15 2.38 -5.20
CA LYS A 158 -4.45 1.25 -4.57
C LYS A 158 -3.86 0.30 -5.61
N LEU A 159 -4.63 -0.04 -6.66
CA LEU A 159 -4.14 -0.87 -7.77
C LEU A 159 -2.97 -0.20 -8.49
N ALA A 160 -3.10 1.08 -8.85
CA ALA A 160 -2.06 1.84 -9.54
C ALA A 160 -0.76 1.86 -8.72
N GLU A 161 -0.83 2.08 -7.40
CA GLU A 161 0.32 2.09 -6.49
C GLU A 161 1.01 0.72 -6.39
N VAL A 162 0.25 -0.37 -6.20
CA VAL A 162 0.88 -1.70 -6.12
C VAL A 162 1.47 -2.13 -7.45
N LEU A 163 0.86 -1.77 -8.59
CA LEU A 163 1.44 -2.02 -9.91
C LEU A 163 2.76 -1.24 -10.09
N SER A 164 2.86 -0.01 -9.56
CA SER A 164 4.12 0.74 -9.56
C SER A 164 5.21 0.00 -8.77
N TRP A 165 4.88 -0.53 -7.59
CA TRP A 165 5.85 -1.22 -6.73
C TRP A 165 6.23 -2.60 -7.25
N ASP A 166 5.33 -3.27 -7.97
CA ASP A 166 5.58 -4.53 -8.68
C ASP A 166 6.43 -4.34 -9.95
N GLY A 167 6.73 -3.09 -10.34
CA GLY A 167 7.49 -2.76 -11.56
C GLY A 167 6.66 -2.82 -12.85
N ARG A 168 5.35 -3.03 -12.75
CA ARG A 168 4.40 -3.05 -13.88
C ARG A 168 3.98 -1.63 -14.24
N TYR A 169 4.98 -0.84 -14.64
CA TYR A 169 4.81 0.61 -14.76
C TYR A 169 3.78 1.03 -15.80
N GLN A 170 3.71 0.38 -16.95
CA GLN A 170 2.73 0.76 -17.98
C GLN A 170 1.29 0.57 -17.48
N GLU A 171 0.99 -0.56 -16.86
CA GLU A 171 -0.34 -0.83 -16.30
C GLU A 171 -0.68 0.14 -15.16
N SER A 172 0.30 0.48 -14.33
CA SER A 172 0.15 1.52 -13.31
C SER A 172 -0.20 2.88 -13.92
N LEU A 173 0.51 3.30 -14.97
CA LEU A 173 0.27 4.55 -15.68
C LEU A 173 -1.13 4.60 -16.29
N ASP A 174 -1.59 3.50 -16.89
CA ASP A 174 -2.94 3.40 -17.47
C ASP A 174 -4.03 3.65 -16.40
N GLU A 175 -3.85 3.13 -15.18
CA GLU A 175 -4.77 3.36 -14.07
C GLU A 175 -4.73 4.82 -13.55
N TYR A 176 -3.54 5.41 -13.46
CA TYR A 176 -3.39 6.83 -13.10
C TYR A 176 -4.01 7.76 -14.16
N GLU A 177 -3.92 7.43 -15.45
CA GLU A 177 -4.53 8.21 -16.52
C GLU A 177 -6.06 8.20 -16.46
N VAL A 178 -6.67 7.11 -15.98
CA VAL A 178 -8.11 7.09 -15.70
C VAL A 178 -8.44 8.04 -14.55
N LEU A 179 -7.67 7.98 -13.45
CA LEU A 179 -7.88 8.87 -12.30
C LEU A 179 -7.68 10.35 -12.66
N LEU A 180 -6.67 10.69 -13.47
CA LEU A 180 -6.38 12.07 -13.86
C LEU A 180 -7.41 12.64 -14.86
N ARG A 181 -8.12 11.78 -15.59
CA ARG A 181 -9.26 12.21 -16.42
C ARG A 181 -10.44 12.66 -15.55
N GLU A 182 -10.67 11.99 -14.43
CA GLU A 182 -11.75 12.33 -13.49
C GLU A 182 -11.36 13.50 -12.56
N PHE A 183 -10.11 13.51 -12.10
CA PHE A 183 -9.59 14.49 -11.16
C PHE A 183 -8.39 15.25 -11.77
N PRO A 184 -8.60 16.06 -12.82
CA PRO A 184 -7.51 16.71 -13.54
C PRO A 184 -6.72 17.72 -12.70
N ASP A 185 -7.35 18.28 -11.67
CA ASP A 185 -6.77 19.29 -10.78
C ASP A 185 -6.16 18.69 -9.49
N ASP A 186 -6.20 17.36 -9.31
CA ASP A 186 -5.57 16.70 -8.16
C ASP A 186 -4.05 16.69 -8.31
N VAL A 187 -3.42 17.65 -7.63
CA VAL A 187 -1.97 17.83 -7.57
C VAL A 187 -1.26 16.59 -7.03
N GLN A 188 -1.82 15.90 -6.03
CA GLN A 188 -1.17 14.72 -5.44
C GLN A 188 -1.18 13.55 -6.41
N LEU A 189 -2.30 13.33 -7.09
CA LEU A 189 -2.44 12.30 -8.10
C LEU A 189 -1.48 12.54 -9.27
N ARG A 190 -1.39 13.78 -9.77
CA ARG A 190 -0.47 14.16 -10.85
C ARG A 190 1.00 13.95 -10.45
N ARG A 191 1.35 14.25 -9.20
CA ARG A 191 2.70 13.98 -8.66
C ARG A 191 3.00 12.48 -8.63
N LYS A 192 2.05 11.65 -8.15
CA LYS A 192 2.21 10.18 -8.14
C LYS A 192 2.42 9.64 -9.55
N TYR A 193 1.58 10.03 -10.51
CA TYR A 193 1.73 9.68 -11.93
C TYR A 193 3.11 10.06 -12.48
N ALA A 194 3.57 11.28 -12.21
CA ALA A 194 4.88 11.74 -12.64
C ALA A 194 6.05 10.92 -12.05
N PHE A 195 5.96 10.48 -10.80
CA PHE A 195 6.97 9.59 -10.22
C PHE A 195 6.98 8.22 -10.89
N VAL A 196 5.81 7.66 -11.22
CA VAL A 196 5.73 6.40 -11.99
C VAL A 196 6.33 6.57 -13.39
N LEU A 197 6.06 7.69 -14.07
CA LEU A 197 6.70 8.02 -15.36
C LEU A 197 8.22 8.02 -15.23
N SER A 198 8.76 8.59 -14.15
CA SER A 198 10.19 8.59 -13.89
C SER A 198 10.75 7.18 -13.69
N TRP A 199 10.06 6.32 -12.93
CA TRP A 199 10.47 4.92 -12.71
C TRP A 199 10.37 4.07 -13.98
N ALA A 200 9.41 4.40 -14.85
CA ALA A 200 9.26 3.81 -16.19
C ALA A 200 10.33 4.27 -17.19
N GLY A 201 11.25 5.16 -16.81
CA GLY A 201 12.28 5.68 -17.70
C GLY A 201 11.83 6.86 -18.57
N ARG A 202 10.64 7.43 -18.35
CA ARG A 202 10.07 8.54 -19.12
C ARG A 202 10.33 9.89 -18.44
N GLN A 203 11.60 10.27 -18.32
CA GLN A 203 11.98 11.44 -17.52
C GLN A 203 11.41 12.77 -18.05
N GLU A 204 11.37 12.96 -19.37
CA GLU A 204 10.85 14.20 -19.96
C GLU A 204 9.35 14.41 -19.67
N ASP A 205 8.57 13.32 -19.72
CA ASP A 205 7.15 13.35 -19.40
C ASP A 205 6.95 13.61 -17.89
N ALA A 206 7.71 12.94 -17.04
CA ALA A 206 7.67 13.17 -15.59
C ALA A 206 7.97 14.64 -15.22
N ILE A 207 8.97 15.26 -15.86
CA ILE A 207 9.30 16.68 -15.66
C ILE A 207 8.15 17.58 -16.09
N ARG A 208 7.50 17.28 -17.22
CA ARG A 208 6.34 18.04 -17.71
C ARG A 208 5.22 18.01 -16.69
N GLU A 209 4.83 16.82 -16.24
CA GLU A 209 3.75 16.64 -15.25
C GLU A 209 4.07 17.33 -13.92
N LEU A 210 5.31 17.22 -13.42
CA LEU A 210 5.70 17.89 -12.17
C LEU A 210 5.66 19.42 -12.29
N ARG A 211 5.99 20.00 -13.45
CA ARG A 211 5.89 21.46 -13.65
C ARG A 211 4.45 21.96 -13.53
N GLU A 212 3.47 21.18 -13.96
CA GLU A 212 2.05 21.53 -13.81
C GLU A 212 1.60 21.58 -12.35
N THR A 213 2.35 20.94 -11.43
CA THR A 213 2.04 20.90 -10.00
C THR A 213 2.64 22.05 -9.19
N LEU A 214 3.46 22.90 -9.81
CA LEU A 214 4.12 24.00 -9.12
C LEU A 214 3.17 25.19 -8.89
N PRO A 215 3.34 25.95 -7.80
CA PRO A 215 2.62 27.21 -7.62
C PRO A 215 2.88 28.14 -8.82
N ARG A 216 1.82 28.83 -9.27
CA ARG A 216 1.91 29.86 -10.31
C ARG A 216 2.41 31.19 -9.75
#